data_AF-A0A847EEQ3-F1
#
_entry.id   AF-A0A847EEQ3-F1
#
_cell.length_a   1.000
_cell.length_b   1.000
_cell.length_c   1.000
_cell.angle_alpha   90.00
_cell.angle_beta   90.00
_cell.angle_gamma   90.00
#
_symmetry.space_group_name_H-M   'P 1'
#
loop_
_entity.id
_entity.type
_entity.pdbx_description
1 polymer ?
#
loop_
_entity_poly.entity_id
_entity_poly.type
_entity_poly.pdbx_seq_one_letter_code
_entity_poly.pdbx_strand_id
1 'polypeptide(L)'
;MKRNKPLGVLFDYGDTILQINTPDWIPASGKLLEYAVNPTNLSAEALQAMADHINHEFEPRRNESMIEQDVMTFYRLLFDTAGISLSIGFDEAARIG
;
A
#
# COMPACT_ATOMS: atom_id res chain seq x y z
N MET A 1 32.71 -31.51 -3.00
CA MET A 1 32.08 -30.66 -4.04
C MET A 1 32.59 -29.23 -3.90
N LYS A 2 33.25 -28.64 -4.90
CA LYS A 2 33.56 -27.21 -4.90
C LYS A 2 32.25 -26.44 -5.10
N ARG A 3 31.85 -25.59 -4.15
CA ARG A 3 30.73 -24.65 -4.36
C ARG A 3 31.18 -23.58 -5.36
N ASN A 4 30.42 -23.41 -6.43
CA ASN A 4 30.64 -22.30 -7.37
C ASN A 4 30.46 -20.98 -6.61
N LYS A 5 31.42 -20.06 -6.78
CA LYS A 5 31.31 -18.72 -6.19
C LYS A 5 30.16 -17.96 -6.87
N PRO A 6 29.34 -17.20 -6.11
CA PRO A 6 28.31 -16.35 -6.71
C PRO A 6 28.94 -15.32 -7.65
N LEU A 7 28.28 -15.06 -8.78
CA LEU A 7 28.74 -14.14 -9.82
C LEU A 7 28.46 -12.67 -9.50
N GLY A 8 27.60 -12.40 -8.51
CA GLY A 8 27.21 -11.06 -8.08
C GLY A 8 26.22 -11.10 -6.92
N VAL A 9 25.91 -9.92 -6.39
CA VAL A 9 24.91 -9.70 -5.34
C VAL A 9 23.90 -8.69 -5.89
N LEU A 10 22.62 -8.99 -5.72
CA LEU A 10 21.51 -8.06 -6.01
C LEU A 10 21.09 -7.40 -4.70
N PHE A 11 21.00 -6.08 -4.72
CA PHE A 11 20.42 -5.30 -3.64
C PHE A 11 19.08 -4.75 -4.11
N ASP A 12 18.08 -4.83 -3.24
CA ASP A 12 16.89 -4.00 -3.42
C ASP A 12 17.27 -2.53 -3.28
N TYR A 13 16.54 -1.66 -3.95
CA TYR A 13 16.81 -0.23 -3.94
C TYR A 13 16.20 0.43 -2.69
N GLY A 14 14.92 0.18 -2.43
CA GLY A 14 14.18 0.73 -1.29
C GLY A 14 14.49 -0.02 0.00
N ASP A 15 14.65 0.71 1.10
CA ASP A 15 14.90 0.23 2.47
C ASP A 15 16.09 -0.74 2.65
N THR A 16 16.87 -0.94 1.59
CA THR A 16 18.15 -1.65 1.58
C THR A 16 19.30 -0.70 1.23
N ILE A 17 19.17 0.13 0.18
CA ILE A 17 20.20 1.09 -0.24
C ILE A 17 19.81 2.53 0.09
N LEU A 18 18.54 2.89 -0.13
CA LEU A 18 17.99 4.19 0.24
C LEU A 18 16.92 4.01 1.30
N GLN A 19 17.02 4.79 2.38
CA GLN A 19 15.93 4.93 3.32
C GLN A 19 14.81 5.70 2.62
N ILE A 20 13.67 5.03 2.42
CA ILE A 20 12.48 5.70 1.90
C ILE A 20 11.76 6.28 3.12
N ASN A 21 11.64 7.61 3.17
CA ASN A 21 10.81 8.23 4.19
C ASN A 21 9.36 7.86 3.91
N THR A 22 8.69 7.30 4.91
CA THR A 22 7.25 7.06 4.83
C THR A 22 6.55 8.41 4.58
N PRO A 23 5.85 8.57 3.44
CA PRO A 23 5.14 9.81 3.17
C PRO A 23 4.00 10.00 4.17
N ASP A 24 3.57 11.26 4.35
CA ASP A 24 2.31 11.54 5.02
C ASP A 24 1.16 11.05 4.14
N TRP A 25 0.48 10.00 4.58
CA TRP A 25 -0.57 9.34 3.83
C TRP A 25 -1.93 10.03 3.96
N ILE A 26 -2.11 10.96 4.90
CA ILE A 26 -3.38 11.67 5.06
C ILE A 26 -3.66 12.57 3.83
N PRO A 27 -2.72 13.39 3.32
CA PRO A 27 -2.89 14.12 2.06
C PRO A 27 -3.19 13.21 0.86
N ALA A 28 -2.53 12.05 0.77
CA ALA A 28 -2.77 11.08 -0.29
C ALA A 28 -4.20 10.52 -0.23
N SER A 29 -4.64 10.11 0.96
CA SER A 29 -6.01 9.66 1.22
C SER A 29 -7.04 10.75 0.90
N GLY A 30 -6.77 11.99 1.27
CA GLY A 30 -7.62 13.14 0.94
C GLY A 30 -7.78 13.32 -0.57
N LYS A 31 -6.68 13.21 -1.31
CA LYS A 31 -6.69 13.33 -2.77
C LYS A 31 -7.42 12.17 -3.45
N LEU A 32 -7.29 10.95 -2.92
CA LEU A 32 -8.04 9.80 -3.42
C LEU A 32 -9.56 9.96 -3.20
N LEU A 33 -9.96 10.57 -2.08
CA LEU A 33 -11.36 10.84 -1.78
C LEU A 33 -12.01 11.86 -2.75
N GLU A 34 -11.23 12.70 -3.44
CA GLU A 34 -11.75 13.57 -4.50
C GLU A 34 -12.31 12.78 -5.70
N TYR A 35 -11.83 11.55 -5.90
CA TYR A 35 -12.27 10.64 -6.96
C TYR A 35 -13.27 9.59 -6.46
N ALA A 36 -13.75 9.71 -5.23
CA ALA A 36 -14.55 8.69 -4.57
C ALA A 36 -16.05 9.04 -4.52
N VAL A 37 -16.91 8.05 -4.74
CA VAL A 37 -18.29 8.07 -4.26
C VAL A 37 -18.27 7.65 -2.80
N ASN A 38 -18.36 8.63 -1.90
CA ASN A 38 -18.19 8.48 -0.45
C ASN A 38 -19.52 8.78 0.29
N PRO A 39 -20.48 7.83 0.34
CA PRO A 39 -21.81 8.06 0.89
C PRO A 39 -21.83 8.28 2.41
N THR A 40 -20.80 7.79 3.11
CA THR A 40 -20.66 7.93 4.57
C THR A 40 -19.90 9.20 4.96
N ASN A 41 -19.44 9.98 3.98
CA ASN A 41 -18.63 11.18 4.18
C ASN A 41 -17.39 10.92 5.05
N LEU A 42 -16.75 9.77 4.82
CA LEU A 42 -15.56 9.30 5.50
C LEU A 42 -14.41 10.31 5.30
N SER A 43 -13.71 10.69 6.38
CA SER A 43 -12.59 11.63 6.29
C SER A 43 -11.30 10.95 5.84
N ALA A 44 -10.31 11.73 5.42
CA ALA A 44 -8.99 11.22 5.06
C ALA A 44 -8.31 10.49 6.22
N GLU A 45 -8.45 11.01 7.43
CA GLU A 45 -7.91 10.41 8.66
C GLU A 45 -8.59 9.09 9.00
N ALA A 46 -9.93 9.01 8.81
CA ALA A 46 -10.66 7.77 9.02
C ALA A 46 -10.27 6.70 7.99
N LEU A 47 -10.06 7.10 6.73
CA LEU A 47 -9.60 6.19 5.68
C LEU A 47 -8.18 5.71 5.98
N GLN A 48 -7.30 6.60 6.42
CA GLN A 48 -5.94 6.25 6.84
C GLN A 48 -5.94 5.30 8.03
N ALA A 49 -6.78 5.55 9.04
CA ALA A 49 -6.89 4.66 10.19
C ALA A 49 -7.36 3.25 9.79
N MET A 50 -8.23 3.12 8.79
CA MET A 50 -8.60 1.82 8.22
C MET A 50 -7.43 1.16 7.48
N ALA A 51 -6.68 1.93 6.69
CA ALA A 51 -5.48 1.46 6.01
C ALA A 51 -4.43 0.94 7.00
N ASP A 52 -4.18 1.69 8.08
CA ASP A 52 -3.26 1.31 9.15
C ASP A 52 -3.71 0.03 9.86
N HIS A 53 -5.03 -0.11 10.12
CA HIS A 53 -5.58 -1.33 10.71
C HIS A 53 -5.40 -2.55 9.79
N ILE A 54 -5.71 -2.42 8.50
CA ILE A 54 -5.50 -3.50 7.52
C ILE A 54 -4.01 -3.88 7.48
N ASN A 55 -3.11 -2.91 7.39
CA ASN A 55 -1.67 -3.17 7.37
C ASN A 55 -1.19 -3.85 8.66
N HIS A 56 -1.69 -3.44 9.83
CA HIS A 56 -1.35 -4.05 11.10
C HIS A 56 -1.72 -5.54 11.15
N GLU A 57 -2.88 -5.92 10.61
CA GLU A 57 -3.33 -7.31 10.56
C GLU A 57 -2.57 -8.16 9.51
N PHE A 58 -2.19 -7.56 8.38
CA PHE A 58 -1.54 -8.27 7.27
C PHE A 58 -0.01 -8.34 7.39
N GLU A 59 0.64 -7.34 7.98
CA GLU A 59 2.10 -7.23 8.05
C GLU A 59 2.79 -8.47 8.66
N PRO A 60 2.32 -9.04 9.79
CA PRO A 60 2.93 -10.25 10.34
C PRO A 60 2.96 -11.40 9.32
N ARG A 61 1.86 -11.61 8.59
CA ARG A 61 1.73 -12.68 7.60
C ARG A 61 2.57 -12.40 6.36
N ARG A 62 2.65 -11.15 5.92
CA ARG A 62 3.52 -10.71 4.82
C ARG A 62 4.97 -11.06 5.15
N ASN A 63 5.43 -10.69 6.34
CA ASN A 63 6.80 -10.92 6.80
C ASN A 63 7.10 -12.43 6.97
N GLU A 64 6.17 -13.22 7.51
CA GLU A 64 6.35 -14.67 7.67
C GLU A 64 6.38 -15.42 6.34
N SER A 65 5.54 -15.02 5.39
CA SER A 65 5.40 -15.70 4.10
C SER A 65 6.42 -15.23 3.06
N MET A 66 7.03 -14.07 3.24
CA MET A 66 7.85 -13.38 2.24
C MET A 66 7.09 -13.12 0.92
N ILE A 67 5.76 -13.05 0.99
CA ILE A 67 4.89 -12.73 -0.15
C ILE A 67 4.55 -11.25 -0.08
N GLU A 68 4.88 -10.52 -1.14
CA GLU A 68 4.55 -9.11 -1.26
C GLU A 68 3.05 -8.87 -1.44
N GLN A 69 2.59 -7.76 -0.88
CA GLN A 69 1.23 -7.28 -1.10
C GLN A 69 1.19 -6.36 -2.32
N ASP A 70 0.39 -6.75 -3.31
CA ASP A 70 0.09 -5.90 -4.45
C ASP A 70 -0.75 -4.69 -4.03
N VAL A 71 -0.31 -3.48 -4.42
CA VAL A 71 -0.95 -2.22 -4.06
C VAL A 71 -2.39 -2.09 -4.61
N MET A 72 -2.67 -2.66 -5.79
CA MET A 72 -4.03 -2.65 -6.35
C MET A 72 -4.99 -3.46 -5.50
N THR A 73 -4.51 -4.62 -5.07
CA THR A 73 -5.26 -5.53 -4.18
C THR A 73 -5.50 -4.89 -2.83
N PHE A 74 -4.51 -4.19 -2.27
CA PHE A 74 -4.66 -3.42 -1.04
C PHE A 74 -5.72 -2.32 -1.17
N TYR A 75 -5.66 -1.50 -2.23
CA TYR A 75 -6.65 -0.45 -2.46
C TYR A 75 -8.05 -1.02 -2.62
N ARG A 76 -8.21 -2.09 -3.39
CA ARG A 76 -9.53 -2.73 -3.51
C ARG A 76 -10.07 -3.17 -2.15
N LEU A 77 -9.24 -3.83 -1.34
CA LEU A 77 -9.63 -4.23 0.02
C LEU A 77 -10.02 -3.01 0.88
N LEU A 78 -9.22 -1.95 0.87
CA LEU A 78 -9.47 -0.73 1.65
C LEU A 78 -10.80 -0.07 1.27
N PHE A 79 -11.02 0.19 -0.02
CA PHE A 79 -12.21 0.88 -0.49
C PHE A 79 -13.48 0.02 -0.36
N ASP A 80 -13.40 -1.28 -0.64
CA ASP A 80 -14.50 -2.22 -0.41
C ASP A 80 -14.89 -2.26 1.07
N THR A 81 -13.90 -2.29 1.97
CA THR A 81 -14.14 -2.28 3.43
C THR A 81 -14.72 -0.95 3.90
N ALA A 82 -14.28 0.17 3.32
CA ALA A 82 -14.78 1.52 3.62
C ALA A 82 -16.18 1.80 3.03
N GLY A 83 -16.70 0.93 2.16
CA GLY A 83 -17.96 1.15 1.45
C GLY A 83 -17.87 2.29 0.42
N ILE A 84 -16.67 2.53 -0.12
CA ILE A 84 -16.37 3.60 -1.06
C ILE A 84 -16.08 2.99 -2.43
N SER A 85 -16.53 3.64 -3.50
CA SER A 85 -16.14 3.28 -4.86
C SER A 85 -15.37 4.42 -5.51
N LEU A 86 -14.31 4.09 -6.26
CA LEU A 86 -13.57 5.08 -7.03
C LEU A 86 -14.20 5.26 -8.40
N SER A 87 -14.19 6.50 -8.89
CA SER A 87 -14.54 6.85 -10.26
C SER A 87 -13.41 6.61 -11.27
N ILE A 88 -12.21 6.28 -10.78
CA ILE A 88 -11.00 5.98 -11.54
C ILE A 88 -10.56 4.52 -11.32
N GLY A 89 -9.66 4.03 -12.19
CA GLY A 89 -9.02 2.72 -12.03
C GLY A 89 -8.06 2.68 -10.83
N PHE A 90 -7.87 1.49 -10.24
CA PHE A 90 -6.93 1.34 -9.12
C PHE A 90 -5.47 1.64 -9.52
N ASP A 91 -5.11 1.39 -10.79
CA ASP A 91 -3.78 1.69 -11.34
C ASP A 91 -3.52 3.20 -11.44
N GLU A 92 -4.57 3.99 -11.66
CA GLU A 92 -4.51 5.43 -11.58
C GLU A 92 -4.46 5.89 -10.13
N ALA A 93 -5.26 5.28 -9.24
CA ALA A 93 -5.23 5.57 -7.81
C ALA A 93 -3.84 5.40 -7.19
N ALA A 94 -3.08 4.34 -7.50
CA ALA A 94 -1.74 4.14 -6.94
C ALA A 94 -0.63 5.01 -7.55
N ARG A 95 -0.98 5.88 -8.50
CA ARG A 95 -0.09 6.98 -8.92
C ARG A 95 -0.39 8.26 -8.15
N ILE A 96 -1.54 8.34 -7.50
CA ILE A 96 -2.00 9.49 -6.73
C ILE A 96 -1.58 9.37 -5.27
N GLY A 97 -1.78 8.19 -4.69
CA GLY A 97 -1.27 7.83 -3.36
C GLY A 97 0.14 7.29 -3.43
#